data_AF-A0A973GDZ1-F1
#
_entry.id   AF-A0A973GDZ1-F1
#
_cell.length_a   1.000
_cell.length_b   1.000
_cell.length_c   1.000
_cell.angle_alpha   90.00
_cell.angle_beta   90.00
_cell.angle_gamma   90.00
#
_symmetry.space_group_name_H-M   'P 1'
#
loop_
_entity.id
_entity.type
_entity.pdbx_description
1 polymer ?
#
loop_
_entity_poly.entity_id
_entity_poly.type
_entity_poly.pdbx_seq_one_letter_code
_entity_poly.pdbx_strand_id
1 'polypeptide(L)'
;MAAVDTVIDNIVEHIVNPIIGVVFALGFALFLWGVAAYIFQSGDENARENGRNHMLWGLAGMFIMVTVGGIIKFIQATLGL
;
A
#
# COMPACT_ATOMS: atom_id res chain seq x y z
N MET A 1 1.63 6.97 -32.50
CA MET A 1 2.12 7.06 -31.11
C MET A 1 0.95 7.30 -30.17
N ALA A 2 0.10 8.31 -30.42
CA ALA A 2 -1.13 8.57 -29.63
C ALA A 2 -2.03 7.35 -29.32
N ALA A 3 -2.27 6.45 -30.28
CA ALA A 3 -3.11 5.26 -30.04
C ALA A 3 -2.50 4.27 -29.03
N VAL A 4 -1.16 4.18 -28.95
CA VAL A 4 -0.48 3.32 -27.96
C VAL A 4 -0.55 3.96 -26.58
N ASP A 5 -0.34 5.27 -26.49
CA ASP A 5 -0.40 6.03 -25.24
C ASP A 5 -1.81 5.94 -24.64
N THR A 6 -2.86 6.10 -25.45
CA THR A 6 -4.26 5.93 -25.00
C THR A 6 -4.55 4.53 -24.46
N VAL A 7 -3.98 3.48 -25.04
CA VAL A 7 -4.17 2.11 -24.53
C VAL A 7 -3.47 1.93 -23.19
N ILE A 8 -2.26 2.47 -23.03
CA ILE A 8 -1.52 2.42 -21.77
C ILE A 8 -2.26 3.19 -20.68
N ASP A 9 -2.73 4.41 -20.97
CA ASP A 9 -3.44 5.26 -20.01
C ASP A 9 -4.72 4.58 -19.51
N ASN A 10 -5.51 3.97 -20.41
CA ASN A 10 -6.72 3.24 -20.03
C ASN A 10 -6.41 2.03 -19.13
N ILE A 11 -5.31 1.31 -19.37
CA ILE A 11 -4.88 0.20 -18.51
C ILE A 11 -4.49 0.72 -17.13
N VAL A 12 -3.72 1.81 -17.07
CA VAL A 12 -3.29 2.40 -15.80
C VAL A 12 -4.50 2.89 -15.00
N GLU A 13 -5.42 3.62 -15.64
CA GLU A 13 -6.57 4.23 -14.99
C GLU A 13 -7.60 3.20 -14.52
N HIS A 14 -7.91 2.19 -15.33
CA HIS A 14 -8.98 1.25 -15.03
C HIS A 14 -8.53 -0.07 -14.39
N ILE A 15 -7.22 -0.39 -14.42
CA ILE A 15 -6.71 -1.65 -13.88
C ILE A 15 -5.70 -1.37 -12.77
N VAL A 16 -4.63 -0.62 -13.07
CA VAL A 16 -3.52 -0.44 -12.13
C VAL A 16 -3.93 0.39 -10.91
N ASN A 17 -4.54 1.56 -11.13
CA ASN A 17 -4.95 2.47 -10.04
C ASN A 17 -5.95 1.80 -9.07
N PRO A 18 -7.00 1.11 -9.53
CA PRO A 18 -7.89 0.36 -8.64
C PRO A 18 -7.17 -0.73 -7.85
N ILE A 19 -6.26 -1.49 -8.49
CA ILE A 19 -5.49 -2.55 -7.80
C ILE A 19 -4.63 -1.95 -6.68
N ILE A 20 -3.94 -0.83 -6.94
CA ILE A 20 -3.16 -0.13 -5.90
C ILE A 20 -4.07 0.25 -4.73
N GLY A 21 -5.26 0.80 -5.01
CA GLY A 21 -6.24 1.14 -3.99
C GLY A 21 -6.70 -0.05 -3.15
N VAL A 22 -6.97 -1.19 -3.79
CA VAL A 22 -7.37 -2.43 -3.10
C VAL A 22 -6.22 -2.99 -2.25
N VAL A 23 -5.01 -3.03 -2.78
CA VAL A 23 -3.82 -3.50 -2.03
C VAL A 23 -3.54 -2.58 -0.84
N PHE A 24 -3.71 -1.27 -1.00
CA PHE A 24 -3.61 -0.32 0.10
C PHE A 24 -4.66 -0.58 1.19
N ALA A 25 -5.93 -0.76 0.80
CA ALA A 25 -7.01 -1.08 1.73
C ALA A 25 -6.75 -2.38 2.50
N LEU A 26 -6.24 -3.42 1.81
CA LEU A 26 -5.87 -4.69 2.44
C LEU A 26 -4.68 -4.53 3.40
N GLY A 27 -3.65 -3.79 3.01
CA GLY A 27 -2.51 -3.49 3.89
C GLY A 27 -2.93 -2.71 5.14
N PHE A 28 -3.83 -1.73 4.98
CA PHE A 28 -4.41 -0.99 6.08
C PHE A 28 -5.28 -1.86 6.99
N ALA A 29 -6.09 -2.75 6.42
CA ALA A 29 -6.89 -3.70 7.19
C ALA A 29 -6.02 -4.68 8.00
N LEU A 30 -4.94 -5.21 7.41
CA LEU A 30 -3.97 -6.06 8.11
C LEU A 30 -3.23 -5.29 9.22
N PHE A 31 -2.91 -4.02 8.99
CA PHE A 31 -2.34 -3.16 10.01
C PHE A 31 -3.31 -2.99 11.19
N LEU A 32 -4.57 -2.64 10.93
CA LEU A 32 -5.60 -2.51 11.97
C LEU A 32 -5.84 -3.81 12.73
N TRP A 33 -5.83 -4.94 12.02
CA TRP A 33 -5.91 -6.27 12.64
C TRP A 33 -4.73 -6.52 13.58
N GLY A 34 -3.52 -6.17 13.15
CA GLY A 34 -2.32 -6.26 13.98
C GLY A 34 -2.42 -5.42 15.25
N VAL A 35 -2.93 -4.19 15.15
CA VAL A 35 -3.17 -3.30 16.30
C VAL A 35 -4.19 -3.91 17.26
N ALA A 36 -5.33 -4.38 16.73
CA ALA A 36 -6.36 -5.01 17.53
C ALA A 36 -5.84 -6.27 18.25
N ALA A 37 -5.13 -7.14 17.54
CA ALA A 37 -4.50 -8.33 18.14
C ALA A 37 -3.49 -7.96 19.23
N TYR A 38 -2.65 -6.95 18.98
CA TYR A 38 -1.65 -6.49 19.95
C TYR A 38 -2.28 -5.94 21.24
N ILE A 39 -3.40 -5.22 21.15
CA ILE A 39 -4.10 -4.63 22.30
C ILE A 39 -4.94 -5.69 23.04
N PHE A 40 -5.76 -6.46 22.33
CA PHE A 40 -6.74 -7.37 22.94
C PHE A 40 -6.13 -8.68 23.45
N GLN A 41 -5.02 -9.13 22.89
CA GLN A 41 -4.35 -10.40 23.28
C GLN A 41 -3.08 -10.12 24.11
N SER A 42 -3.09 -9.05 24.90
CA SER A 42 -1.93 -8.59 25.68
C SER A 42 -1.43 -9.57 26.74
N GLY A 43 -2.23 -10.57 27.12
CA GLY A 43 -1.86 -11.64 28.06
C GLY A 43 -1.21 -12.88 27.44
N ASP A 44 -1.17 -12.99 26.11
CA ASP A 44 -0.52 -14.10 25.39
C ASP A 44 0.65 -13.56 24.57
N GLU A 45 1.87 -13.94 24.96
CA GLU A 45 3.11 -13.43 24.38
C GLU A 45 3.25 -13.77 22.89
N ASN A 46 2.77 -14.97 22.47
CA ASN A 46 2.79 -15.39 21.08
C ASN A 46 1.81 -14.58 20.23
N ALA A 47 0.61 -14.32 20.76
CA ALA A 47 -0.38 -13.50 20.10
C ALA A 47 0.11 -12.05 19.91
N ARG A 48 0.82 -11.53 20.90
CA ARG A 48 1.40 -10.19 20.88
C ARG A 48 2.50 -10.05 19.83
N GLU A 49 3.36 -11.05 19.72
CA GLU A 49 4.39 -11.11 18.68
C GLU A 49 3.74 -11.18 17.28
N ASN A 50 2.71 -12.01 17.12
CA ASN A 50 2.01 -12.14 15.85
C ASN A 50 1.28 -10.84 15.46
N GLY A 51 0.60 -10.18 16.40
CA GLY A 51 -0.02 -8.87 16.17
C GLY A 51 0.99 -7.81 15.75
N ARG A 52 2.17 -7.80 16.38
CA ARG A 52 3.29 -6.93 15.98
C ARG A 52 3.76 -7.20 14.56
N ASN A 53 3.87 -8.47 14.16
CA ASN A 53 4.25 -8.81 12.80
C ASN A 53 3.21 -8.32 11.79
N HIS A 54 1.91 -8.51 12.05
CA HIS A 54 0.85 -8.00 11.18
C HIS A 54 0.88 -6.47 11.04
N MET A 55 1.14 -5.74 12.14
CA MET A 55 1.34 -4.28 12.07
C MET A 55 2.53 -3.92 11.17
N LEU A 56 3.66 -4.61 11.33
CA LEU A 56 4.86 -4.32 10.54
C LEU A 56 4.67 -4.63 9.05
N TRP A 57 4.04 -5.75 8.72
CA TRP A 57 3.76 -6.12 7.32
C TRP A 57 2.78 -5.14 6.66
N GLY A 58 1.71 -4.76 7.37
CA GLY A 58 0.76 -3.74 6.88
C GLY A 58 1.42 -2.37 6.69
N LEU A 59 2.22 -1.92 7.67
CA LEU A 59 2.94 -0.65 7.60
C LEU A 59 3.99 -0.64 6.49
N ALA A 60 4.76 -1.72 6.34
CA ALA A 60 5.77 -1.83 5.29
C ALA A 60 5.13 -1.77 3.89
N GLY A 61 4.01 -2.48 3.70
CA GLY A 61 3.25 -2.42 2.44
C GLY A 61 2.77 -1.00 2.12
N MET A 62 2.13 -0.34 3.09
CA MET A 62 1.68 1.05 2.92
C MET A 62 2.83 2.03 2.68
N PHE A 63 3.94 1.86 3.38
CA PHE A 63 5.14 2.69 3.19
C PHE A 63 5.67 2.59 1.76
N ILE A 64 5.83 1.37 1.22
CA ILE A 64 6.29 1.16 -0.15
C ILE A 64 5.36 1.85 -1.16
N MET A 65 4.04 1.73 -1.00
CA MET A 65 3.07 2.37 -1.89
C MET A 65 3.19 3.90 -1.89
N VAL A 66 3.31 4.50 -0.72
CA VAL A 66 3.49 5.95 -0.57
C VAL A 66 4.84 6.40 -1.16
N THR A 67 5.91 5.64 -0.90
CA THR A 67 7.24 5.93 -1.43
C THR A 67 7.27 5.89 -2.95
N VAL A 68 6.70 4.84 -3.57
CA VAL A 68 6.65 4.73 -5.04
C VAL A 68 5.86 5.88 -5.65
N GLY A 69 4.65 6.18 -5.13
CA GLY A 69 3.85 7.29 -5.62
C GLY A 69 4.54 8.65 -5.44
N GLY A 70 5.25 8.84 -4.33
CA GLY A 70 6.07 10.02 -4.07
C GLY A 70 7.23 10.18 -5.04
N ILE A 71 7.95 9.09 -5.32
CA ILE A 71 9.07 9.08 -6.29
C ILE A 71 8.57 9.41 -7.69
N ILE A 72 7.46 8.80 -8.13
CA ILE A 72 6.88 9.08 -9.46
C ILE A 72 6.55 10.57 -9.58
N LYS A 73 5.84 11.15 -8.60
CA LYS A 73 5.50 12.58 -8.58
C LYS A 73 6.73 13.48 -8.53
N PHE A 74 7.75 13.08 -7.76
CA PHE A 74 9.01 13.82 -7.67
C PHE A 74 9.75 13.85 -9.01
N ILE A 75 9.79 12.72 -9.72
CA ILE A 75 10.40 12.62 -11.04
C ILE A 75 9.60 13.46 -12.04
N GLN A 76 8.26 13.37 -12.05
CA GLN A 76 7.40 14.19 -12.90
C GLN A 76 7.65 15.69 -12.68
N ALA A 77 7.64 16.14 -11.42
CA ALA A 77 7.92 17.53 -11.07
C ALA A 77 9.33 17.99 -11.48
N THR A 78 10.33 17.10 -11.39
CA THR A 78 11.73 17.42 -11.76
C THR A 78 11.93 17.49 -13.27
N LEU A 79 11.25 16.61 -14.02
CA LEU A 79 11.32 16.56 -15.48
C LEU A 79 10.36 17.55 -16.16
N GLY A 80 9.50 18.23 -15.41
CA GLY A 80 8.50 19.15 -15.93
C GLY A 80 7.38 18.46 -16.71
N LEU A 81 7.10 17.19 -16.37
CA LEU A 81 6.06 16.34 -16.96
C LEU A 81 4.77 16.40 -16.12
#